data_AF-N9KK56-F1
#
_entry.id   AF-N9KK56-F1
#
_cell.length_a   1.000
_cell.length_b   1.000
_cell.length_c   1.000
_cell.angle_alpha   90.00
_cell.angle_beta   90.00
_cell.angle_gamma   90.00
#
_symmetry.space_group_name_H-M   'P 1'
#
loop_
_entity.id
_entity.type
_entity.pdbx_description
1 polymer ?
#
loop_
_entity_poly.entity_id
_entity_poly.type
_entity_poly.pdbx_seq_one_letter_code
_entity_poly.pdbx_strand_id
1 'polypeptide(L)'
;MEANKYFQKIGITGVKEYLVLNGWKNTPFIIQLKRLVESHKLVEVHGLAQSKEIVKNAPSDDHFYSWTLGNSGVRDKTVNIGELRKAIEDMESCS
;
A
#
# COMPACT_ATOMS: atom_id res chain seq x y z
N MET A 1 -20.96 -2.67 5.95
CA MET A 1 -20.15 -3.24 4.86
C MET A 1 -18.69 -2.95 5.19
N GLU A 2 -17.83 -3.98 5.18
CA GLU A 2 -16.39 -3.82 5.44
C GLU A 2 -15.70 -3.12 4.26
N ALA A 3 -14.66 -2.33 4.54
CA ALA A 3 -13.94 -1.55 3.53
C ALA A 3 -13.30 -2.45 2.46
N ASN A 4 -12.67 -3.56 2.87
CA ASN A 4 -12.02 -4.51 1.95
C ASN A 4 -13.03 -5.15 0.98
N LYS A 5 -14.20 -5.57 1.49
CA LYS A 5 -15.29 -6.11 0.65
C LYS A 5 -15.84 -5.08 -0.34
N TYR A 6 -15.92 -3.82 0.06
CA TYR A 6 -16.30 -2.74 -0.84
C TYR A 6 -15.21 -2.51 -1.91
N PHE A 7 -13.95 -2.53 -1.50
CA PHE A 7 -12.80 -2.40 -2.39
C PHE A 7 -12.75 -3.51 -3.43
N GLN A 8 -12.93 -4.78 -3.02
CA GLN A 8 -13.03 -5.95 -3.90
C GLN A 8 -14.16 -5.79 -4.94
N LYS A 9 -15.33 -5.31 -4.51
CA LYS A 9 -16.51 -5.22 -5.36
C LYS A 9 -16.39 -4.15 -6.44
N ILE A 10 -15.84 -3.00 -6.09
CA ILE A 10 -15.86 -1.80 -6.95
C ILE A 10 -14.51 -1.56 -7.63
N GLY A 11 -13.43 -2.09 -7.06
CA GLY A 11 -12.06 -1.89 -7.51
C GLY A 11 -11.50 -0.52 -7.12
N ILE A 12 -10.18 -0.37 -7.29
CA ILE A 12 -9.43 0.82 -6.86
C ILE A 12 -9.94 2.12 -7.50
N THR A 13 -10.35 2.08 -8.77
CA THR A 13 -10.85 3.26 -9.50
C THR A 13 -12.13 3.79 -8.87
N GLY A 14 -13.14 2.94 -8.67
CA GLY A 14 -14.39 3.41 -8.08
C GLY A 14 -14.27 3.73 -6.58
N VAL A 15 -13.33 3.12 -5.85
CA VAL A 15 -12.99 3.56 -4.49
C VAL A 15 -12.40 4.98 -4.50
N LYS A 16 -11.48 5.28 -5.43
CA LYS A 16 -10.92 6.65 -5.58
C LYS A 16 -12.02 7.66 -5.89
N GLU A 17 -12.94 7.35 -6.81
CA GLU A 17 -14.09 8.21 -7.12
C GLU A 17 -15.01 8.42 -5.90
N TYR A 18 -15.31 7.35 -5.17
CA TYR A 18 -16.11 7.43 -3.95
C TYR A 18 -15.45 8.32 -2.88
N LEU A 19 -14.13 8.23 -2.73
CA LEU A 19 -13.34 9.07 -1.82
C LEU A 19 -13.27 10.52 -2.28
N VAL A 20 -13.29 10.82 -3.58
CA VAL A 20 -13.42 12.22 -4.06
C VAL A 20 -14.73 12.83 -3.59
N LEU A 21 -15.83 12.08 -3.65
CA LEU A 21 -17.16 12.57 -3.28
C LEU A 21 -17.40 12.61 -1.75
N ASN A 22 -16.80 11.68 -1.00
CA ASN A 22 -17.12 11.44 0.41
C ASN A 22 -15.92 11.52 1.37
N GLY A 23 -14.70 11.73 0.86
CA GLY A 23 -13.46 11.64 1.63
C GLY A 23 -13.28 12.73 2.68
N TRP A 24 -14.08 13.79 2.64
CA TRP A 24 -14.17 14.80 3.71
C TRP A 24 -14.83 14.27 4.98
N LYS A 25 -15.59 13.17 4.89
CA LYS A 25 -16.18 12.50 6.06
C LYS A 25 -15.09 11.71 6.79
N ASN A 26 -14.95 11.93 8.09
CA ASN A 26 -14.01 11.20 8.94
C ASN A 26 -14.68 10.00 9.61
N THR A 27 -15.26 9.10 8.82
CA THR A 27 -15.84 7.85 9.35
C THR A 27 -14.79 6.73 9.35
N PRO A 28 -14.89 5.74 10.26
CA PRO A 28 -13.98 4.59 10.27
C PRO A 28 -13.89 3.88 8.90
N PHE A 29 -15.02 3.79 8.19
CA PHE A 29 -15.07 3.24 6.84
C PHE A 29 -14.26 4.04 5.82
N ILE A 30 -14.40 5.37 5.80
CA ILE A 30 -13.64 6.24 4.88
C ILE A 30 -12.15 6.22 5.22
N ILE A 31 -11.79 6.21 6.51
CA ILE A 31 -10.41 6.10 6.97
C ILE A 31 -9.79 4.79 6.47
N GLN A 32 -10.50 3.67 6.59
CA GLN A 32 -10.04 2.38 6.07
C GLN A 32 -9.89 2.42 4.54
N LEU A 33 -10.85 2.95 3.79
CA LEU A 33 -10.72 3.06 2.33
C LEU A 33 -9.52 3.91 1.90
N LYS A 34 -9.25 5.02 2.58
CA LYS A 34 -8.04 5.83 2.34
C LYS A 34 -6.78 5.01 2.59
N ARG A 35 -6.71 4.28 3.71
CA ARG A 35 -5.58 3.40 4.02
C ARG A 35 -5.36 2.37 2.90
N LEU A 36 -6.40 1.67 2.47
CA LEU A 36 -6.29 0.68 1.39
C LEU A 36 -5.78 1.30 0.08
N VAL A 37 -6.27 2.50 -0.28
CA VAL A 37 -5.78 3.21 -1.48
C VAL A 37 -4.29 3.56 -1.35
N GLU A 38 -3.84 4.03 -0.19
CA GLU A 38 -2.41 4.31 0.04
C GLU A 38 -1.56 3.03 0.05
N SER A 39 -2.05 1.93 0.65
CA SER A 39 -1.41 0.62 0.60
C SER A 39 -1.21 0.11 -0.83
N HIS A 40 -2.24 0.23 -1.67
CA HIS A 40 -2.14 -0.11 -3.09
C HIS A 40 -1.11 0.76 -3.82
N LYS A 41 -1.09 2.08 -3.59
CA LYS A 41 -0.08 2.98 -4.19
C LYS A 41 1.35 2.60 -3.77
N LEU A 42 1.55 2.26 -2.49
CA LEU A 42 2.87 1.90 -1.97
C LEU A 42 3.40 0.63 -2.64
N VAL A 43 2.55 -0.39 -2.77
CA VAL A 43 2.93 -1.65 -3.43
C VAL A 43 3.08 -1.47 -4.95
N GLU A 44 2.25 -0.63 -5.60
CA GLU A 44 2.35 -0.33 -7.04
C GLU A 44 3.73 0.23 -7.46
N VAL A 45 4.49 0.85 -6.55
CA VAL A 45 5.84 1.37 -6.84
C VAL A 45 6.77 0.25 -7.34
N HIS A 46 6.68 -0.95 -6.76
CA HIS A 46 7.53 -2.10 -7.08
C HIS A 46 6.74 -3.28 -7.69
N GLY A 47 5.42 -3.29 -7.52
CA GLY A 47 4.57 -4.44 -7.77
C GLY A 47 4.58 -5.45 -6.62
N LEU A 48 3.47 -6.17 -6.42
CA LEU A 48 3.24 -7.04 -5.26
C LEU A 48 4.33 -8.12 -5.07
N ALA A 49 4.78 -8.75 -6.15
CA ALA A 49 5.81 -9.80 -6.09
C ALA A 49 7.14 -9.25 -5.57
N GLN A 50 7.58 -8.10 -6.11
CA GLN A 50 8.82 -7.46 -5.70
C GLN A 50 8.70 -6.88 -4.28
N SER A 51 7.55 -6.31 -3.90
CA SER A 51 7.29 -5.85 -2.53
C SER A 51 7.42 -6.99 -1.52
N LYS A 52 6.90 -8.19 -1.83
CA LYS A 52 7.07 -9.38 -0.98
C LYS A 52 8.53 -9.80 -0.87
N GLU A 53 9.28 -9.76 -1.96
CA GLU A 53 10.72 -10.05 -1.96
C GLU A 53 11.51 -9.04 -1.11
N ILE A 54 11.18 -7.75 -1.22
CA ILE A 54 11.75 -6.68 -0.41
C ILE A 54 11.55 -6.95 1.07
N VAL A 55 10.31 -7.20 1.50
CA VAL A 55 10.00 -7.45 2.93
C VAL A 55 10.65 -8.74 3.43
N LYS A 56 10.74 -9.78 2.59
CA LYS A 56 11.39 -11.06 2.95
C LYS A 56 12.89 -10.91 3.21
N ASN A 57 13.56 -10.03 2.47
CA ASN A 57 15.01 -9.83 2.55
C ASN A 57 15.42 -8.65 3.44
N ALA A 58 14.47 -7.82 3.87
CA ALA A 58 14.72 -6.71 4.77
C ALA A 58 14.88 -7.19 6.22
N PRO A 59 15.59 -6.43 7.08
CA PRO A 59 15.55 -6.64 8.52
C PRO A 59 14.12 -6.57 9.04
N SER A 60 13.84 -7.26 10.14
CA SER A 60 12.50 -7.36 10.71
C SER A 60 12.01 -6.08 11.40
N ASP A 61 12.78 -5.01 11.37
CA ASP A 61 12.44 -3.76 12.03
C ASP A 61 11.52 -2.87 11.17
N ASP A 62 10.92 -1.87 11.83
CA ASP A 62 10.04 -0.89 11.19
C ASP A 62 10.83 0.37 10.81
N HIS A 63 11.95 0.17 10.10
CA HIS A 63 12.83 1.26 9.67
C HIS A 63 12.73 1.55 8.17
N PHE A 64 13.29 2.71 7.83
CA PHE A 64 13.42 3.24 6.50
C PHE A 64 14.70 2.71 5.85
N TYR A 65 14.57 2.07 4.70
CA TYR A 65 15.69 1.54 3.94
C TYR A 65 15.71 2.10 2.52
N SER A 66 16.90 2.44 2.05
CA SER A 66 17.15 2.86 0.68
C SER A 66 18.00 1.81 -0.03
N TRP A 67 17.66 1.51 -1.28
CA TRP A 67 18.25 0.43 -2.04
C TRP A 67 18.99 1.04 -3.23
N THR A 68 20.15 0.52 -3.61
CA THR A 68 20.83 0.99 -4.81
C THR A 68 20.14 0.36 -6.03
N LEU A 69 19.67 1.18 -6.98
CA LEU A 69 19.03 0.70 -8.21
C LEU A 69 20.07 0.04 -9.11
N GLY A 70 20.19 -1.30 -9.02
CA GLY A 70 21.24 -2.04 -9.73
C GLY A 70 22.64 -1.50 -9.40
N ASN A 71 23.47 -1.32 -10.43
CA ASN A 71 24.82 -0.74 -10.29
C ASN A 71 24.86 0.78 -10.55
N SER A 72 23.71 1.46 -10.60
CA SER A 72 23.65 2.88 -10.98
C SER A 72 24.22 3.83 -9.92
N GLY A 73 24.40 3.36 -8.68
CA GLY A 73 24.74 4.21 -7.53
C GLY A 73 23.58 5.11 -7.07
N VAL A 74 22.44 5.10 -7.78
CA VAL A 74 21.23 5.84 -7.40
C VAL A 74 20.54 5.10 -6.27
N ARG A 75 20.32 5.80 -5.15
CA ARG A 75 19.50 5.29 -4.06
C ARG A 75 18.02 5.49 -4.43
N ASP A 76 17.25 4.42 -4.34
CA ASP A 76 15.80 4.43 -4.36
C ASP A 76 15.25 5.36 -3.26
N LYS A 77 14.04 5.89 -3.51
CA LYS A 77 13.23 6.55 -2.51
C LYS A 77 13.03 5.59 -1.35
N THR A 78 13.41 6.07 -0.18
CA THR A 78 13.39 5.32 1.07
C THR A 78 12.05 4.64 1.31
N VAL A 79 12.06 3.32 1.52
CA VAL A 79 10.87 2.51 1.82
C VAL A 79 10.84 2.22 3.31
N ASN A 80 9.70 2.44 3.96
CA ASN A 80 9.47 1.94 5.32
C ASN A 80 9.00 0.47 5.26
N ILE A 81 9.77 -0.44 5.85
CA ILE A 81 9.50 -1.88 5.76
C ILE A 81 8.24 -2.28 6.53
N GLY A 82 7.98 -1.64 7.67
CA GLY A 82 6.77 -1.86 8.45
C GLY A 82 5.51 -1.43 7.70
N GLU A 83 5.56 -0.28 7.01
CA GLU A 83 4.45 0.20 6.18
C GLU A 83 4.25 -0.68 4.94
N LEU A 84 5.33 -1.11 4.29
CA LEU A 84 5.24 -2.00 3.13
C LEU A 84 4.64 -3.36 3.50
N ARG A 85 5.00 -3.92 4.66
CA ARG A 85 4.42 -5.17 5.18
C ARG A 85 2.90 -5.05 5.36
N LYS A 86 2.45 -3.97 6.02
CA LYS A 86 1.01 -3.68 6.19
C LYS A 86 0.31 -3.46 4.85
N ALA A 87 0.97 -2.81 3.90
CA ALA A 87 0.39 -2.56 2.59
C ALA A 87 0.20 -3.84 1.77
N ILE A 88 1.14 -4.80 1.89
CA ILE A 88 0.99 -6.14 1.30
C ILE A 88 -0.22 -6.86 1.92
N GLU A 89 -0.32 -6.88 3.25
CA GLU A 89 -1.46 -7.49 3.95
C GLU A 89 -2.81 -6.87 3.54
N ASP A 90 -2.86 -5.53 3.44
CA ASP A 90 -4.02 -4.79 2.98
C ASP A 90 -4.42 -5.18 1.54
N MET A 91 -3.46 -5.29 0.61
CA MET A 91 -3.72 -5.72 -0.76
C MET A 91 -4.23 -7.16 -0.83
N GLU A 92 -3.63 -8.07 -0.07
CA GLU A 92 -4.07 -9.48 -0.03
C GLU A 92 -5.48 -9.61 0.55
N SER A 93 -5.83 -8.76 1.52
CA SER A 93 -7.18 -8.73 2.08
C SER A 93 -8.25 -8.15 1.14
N CYS A 94 -7.83 -7.46 0.07
CA CYS A 94 -8.68 -6.90 -0.99
C CYS A 94 -8.63 -7.69 -2.30
N SER A 95 -7.89 -8.80 -2.34
CA SER A 95 -7.78 -9.70 -3.49
C SER A 95 -8.90 -10.73 -3.52
#